data_AF-A0A916MFN2-F1
#
_entry.id   AF-A0A916MFN2-F1
#
_cell.length_a   1.000
_cell.length_b   1.000
_cell.length_c   1.000
_cell.angle_alpha   90.00
_cell.angle_beta   90.00
_cell.angle_gamma   90.00
#
_symmetry.space_group_name_H-M   'P 1'
#
loop_
_entity.id
_entity.type
_entity.pdbx_description
1 polymer ?
#
loop_
_entity_poly.entity_id
_entity_poly.type
_entity_poly.pdbx_seq_one_letter_code
_entity_poly.pdbx_strand_id
1 'polypeptide(L)'
;MNDERADLHLLYQVTTQDLAQFKNQQWLLTNYAILSYGGLVALKGVVATRHCATLVLVLVALLVAISAISLLWRLEKSIKGRRARLTHIRGSLSVEFNEAWGAMNKEEPIYLVPFWVLTFSLAIGCSLTCWALI
;
A
#
# COMPACT_ATOMS: atom_id res chain seq x y z
N MET A 1 -29.30 4.23 24.68
CA MET A 1 -28.05 3.84 25.34
C MET A 1 -27.48 2.51 24.80
N ASN A 2 -28.29 1.50 24.47
CA ASN A 2 -27.79 0.28 23.81
C ASN A 2 -27.41 0.49 22.34
N ASP A 3 -28.16 1.34 21.62
CA ASP A 3 -27.92 1.56 20.18
C ASP A 3 -26.60 2.29 19.90
N GLU A 4 -26.24 3.31 20.71
CA GLU A 4 -24.98 4.06 20.54
C GLU A 4 -23.73 3.18 20.71
N ARG A 5 -23.79 2.19 21.61
CA ARG A 5 -22.69 1.22 21.77
C ARG A 5 -22.60 0.27 20.58
N ALA A 6 -23.75 -0.18 20.04
CA ALA A 6 -23.79 -1.00 18.85
C ALA A 6 -23.22 -0.26 17.63
N ASP A 7 -23.56 1.01 17.46
CA ASP A 7 -23.03 1.88 16.40
C ASP A 7 -21.51 2.08 16.52
N LEU A 8 -21.00 2.27 17.75
CA LEU A 8 -19.56 2.37 18.02
C LEU A 8 -18.81 1.07 17.69
N HIS A 9 -19.38 -0.08 18.02
CA HIS A 9 -18.80 -1.39 17.67
C HIS A 9 -18.81 -1.63 16.16
N LEU A 10 -19.90 -1.29 15.47
CA LEU A 10 -19.97 -1.36 14.01
C LEU A 10 -18.93 -0.45 13.36
N LEU A 11 -18.81 0.80 13.84
CA LEU A 11 -17.83 1.74 13.33
C LEU A 11 -16.39 1.26 13.58
N TYR A 12 -16.12 0.63 14.73
CA TYR A 12 -14.84 -0.01 15.03
C TYR A 12 -14.53 -1.12 14.01
N GLN A 13 -15.46 -2.05 13.80
CA GLN A 13 -15.29 -3.20 12.91
C GLN A 13 -15.08 -2.77 11.45
N VAL A 14 -15.87 -1.81 10.96
CA VAL A 14 -15.71 -1.26 9.61
C VAL A 14 -14.34 -0.58 9.48
N THR A 15 -13.91 0.19 10.49
CA THR A 15 -12.63 0.91 10.44
C THR A 15 -11.43 -0.05 10.44
N THR A 16 -11.48 -1.15 11.20
CA THR A 16 -10.41 -2.16 11.23
C THR A 16 -10.35 -2.94 9.92
N GLN A 17 -11.50 -3.30 9.35
CA GLN A 17 -11.58 -3.97 8.05
C GLN A 17 -11.06 -3.09 6.91
N ASP A 18 -11.48 -1.82 6.87
CA ASP A 18 -10.96 -0.81 5.94
C ASP A 18 -9.43 -0.72 6.01
N LEU A 19 -8.87 -0.62 7.22
CA LEU A 19 -7.43 -0.52 7.43
C LEU A 19 -6.67 -1.74 6.88
N ALA A 20 -7.22 -2.95 7.06
CA ALA A 20 -6.65 -4.16 6.48
C ALA A 20 -6.69 -4.13 4.95
N GLN A 21 -7.81 -3.70 4.37
CA GLN A 21 -7.96 -3.58 2.92
C GLN A 21 -6.98 -2.57 2.31
N PHE A 22 -6.80 -1.38 2.90
CA PHE A 22 -5.85 -0.39 2.37
C PHE A 22 -4.40 -0.88 2.43
N LYS A 23 -4.00 -1.59 3.49
CA LYS A 23 -2.68 -2.21 3.55
C LYS A 23 -2.50 -3.28 2.47
N ASN A 24 -3.51 -4.12 2.27
CA ASN A 24 -3.49 -5.11 1.21
C ASN A 24 -3.37 -4.44 -0.18
N GLN A 25 -4.07 -3.34 -0.41
CA GLN A 25 -3.95 -2.55 -1.63
C GLN A 25 -2.54 -1.96 -1.81
N GLN A 26 -1.90 -1.45 -0.74
CA GLN A 26 -0.52 -0.97 -0.81
C GLN A 26 0.44 -2.10 -1.25
N TRP A 27 0.27 -3.30 -0.70
CA TRP A 27 1.05 -4.48 -1.05
C TRP A 27 0.84 -4.91 -2.50
N LEU A 28 -0.42 -5.09 -2.92
CA LEU A 28 -0.78 -5.50 -4.27
C LEU A 28 -0.31 -4.49 -5.32
N LEU A 29 -0.50 -3.19 -5.07
CA LEU A 29 -0.05 -2.11 -5.95
C LEU A 29 1.47 -2.18 -6.18
N THR A 30 2.24 -2.36 -5.10
CA THR A 30 3.70 -2.47 -5.17
C THR A 30 4.13 -3.69 -5.99
N ASN A 31 3.51 -4.85 -5.76
CA ASN A 31 3.81 -6.06 -6.50
C ASN A 31 3.47 -5.93 -7.99
N TYR A 32 2.31 -5.35 -8.34
CA TYR A 32 1.95 -5.14 -9.74
C TYR A 32 2.87 -4.14 -10.44
N ALA A 33 3.33 -3.11 -9.75
CA ALA A 33 4.32 -2.19 -10.31
C ALA A 33 5.67 -2.89 -10.56
N ILE A 34 6.14 -3.72 -9.62
CA ILE A 34 7.36 -4.53 -9.79
C ILE A 34 7.22 -5.52 -10.95
N LEU A 35 6.07 -6.19 -11.08
CA LEU A 35 5.80 -7.07 -12.21
C LEU A 35 5.79 -6.30 -13.54
N SER A 36 5.23 -5.09 -13.54
CA SER A 36 5.23 -4.22 -14.73
C SER A 36 6.66 -3.86 -15.15
N TYR A 37 7.55 -3.55 -14.21
CA TYR A 37 8.98 -3.35 -14.48
C TYR A 37 9.63 -4.57 -15.14
N GLY A 38 9.40 -5.77 -14.61
CA GLY A 38 9.89 -7.01 -15.22
C GLY A 38 9.35 -7.21 -16.65
N GLY A 39 8.08 -6.90 -16.88
CA GLY A 39 7.47 -6.92 -18.21
C GLY A 39 8.13 -5.95 -19.20
N LEU A 40 8.46 -4.73 -18.76
CA LEU A 40 9.15 -3.74 -19.60
C LEU A 40 10.57 -4.21 -20.00
N VAL A 41 11.31 -4.82 -19.07
CA VAL A 41 12.63 -5.39 -19.37
C VAL A 41 12.50 -6.54 -20.37
N ALA A 42 11.53 -7.43 -20.20
CA ALA A 42 11.29 -8.53 -21.14
C ALA A 42 10.94 -8.02 -22.56
N LEU A 43 10.16 -6.92 -22.65
CA LEU A 43 9.82 -6.30 -23.93
C LEU A 43 11.03 -5.72 -24.68
N LYS A 44 12.11 -5.31 -23.98
CA LYS A 44 13.34 -4.82 -24.63
C LYS A 44 13.87 -5.83 -25.67
N GLY A 45 13.83 -7.13 -25.36
CA GLY A 45 14.30 -8.18 -26.25
C GLY A 45 13.43 -8.38 -27.49
N VAL A 46 12.16 -7.96 -27.45
CA VAL A 46 11.19 -8.16 -28.53
C VAL A 46 11.19 -6.99 -29.53
N VAL A 47 11.37 -5.75 -29.05
CA VAL A 47 11.09 -4.55 -29.85
C VAL A 47 12.23 -4.17 -30.82
N ALA A 48 13.34 -4.92 -30.85
CA ALA A 48 14.58 -4.59 -31.54
C ALA A 48 15.18 -3.24 -31.08
N THR A 49 16.51 -3.11 -31.14
CA THR A 49 17.32 -2.04 -30.52
C THR A 49 17.19 -0.65 -31.17
N ARG A 50 15.98 -0.26 -31.58
CA ARG A 50 15.70 1.11 -32.05
C ARG A 50 15.72 2.04 -30.84
N HIS A 51 16.61 3.03 -30.85
CA HIS A 51 16.73 4.03 -29.78
C HIS A 51 15.39 4.66 -29.37
N CYS A 52 14.49 4.89 -30.33
CA CYS A 52 13.16 5.46 -30.06
C CYS A 52 12.28 4.53 -29.19
N ALA A 53 12.35 3.21 -29.42
CA ALA A 53 11.59 2.24 -28.62
C ALA A 53 12.11 2.15 -27.18
N THR A 54 13.43 2.19 -26.99
CA THR A 54 14.04 2.24 -25.66
C THR A 54 13.59 3.47 -24.87
N LEU A 55 13.57 4.65 -25.50
CA LEU A 55 13.09 5.88 -24.87
C LEU A 55 11.63 5.75 -24.42
N VAL A 56 10.77 5.17 -25.26
CA VAL A 56 9.36 4.94 -24.91
C VAL A 56 9.25 3.99 -23.71
N LEU A 57 10.02 2.89 -23.67
CA LEU A 57 10.00 1.95 -22.53
C LEU A 57 10.46 2.62 -21.22
N VAL A 58 11.48 3.50 -21.27
CA VAL A 58 11.94 4.27 -20.11
C VAL A 58 10.86 5.24 -19.64
N LEU A 59 10.20 5.96 -20.55
CA LEU A 59 9.10 6.87 -20.20
C LEU A 59 7.93 6.11 -19.56
N VAL A 60 7.59 4.92 -20.06
CA VAL A 60 6.56 4.07 -19.45
C VAL A 60 6.99 3.61 -18.05
N ALA A 61 8.24 3.20 -17.85
CA ALA A 61 8.75 2.83 -16.53
C ALA A 61 8.62 3.98 -15.52
N LEU A 62 8.98 5.20 -15.92
CA LEU A 62 8.82 6.40 -15.08
C LEU A 62 7.36 6.69 -14.78
N LEU A 63 6.47 6.55 -15.75
CA LEU A 63 5.03 6.76 -15.56
C LEU A 63 4.42 5.73 -14.59
N VAL A 64 4.83 4.47 -14.67
CA VAL A 64 4.46 3.42 -13.70
C VAL A 64 4.95 3.80 -12.30
N ALA A 65 6.20 4.26 -12.17
CA ALA A 65 6.76 4.66 -10.87
C ALA A 65 5.98 5.83 -10.25
N ILE A 66 5.78 6.91 -11.01
CA ILE A 66 5.08 8.12 -10.55
C ILE A 66 3.64 7.79 -10.15
N SER A 67 2.92 7.01 -10.96
CA SER A 67 1.53 6.63 -10.68
C SER A 67 1.44 5.73 -9.44
N ALA A 68 2.31 4.73 -9.30
CA ALA A 68 2.34 3.84 -8.14
C ALA A 68 2.68 4.61 -6.85
N ILE A 69 3.66 5.50 -6.88
CA ILE A 69 3.99 6.36 -5.72
C ILE A 69 2.81 7.26 -5.35
N SER A 70 2.18 7.91 -6.33
CA SER A 70 1.02 8.77 -6.10
C SER A 70 -0.13 8.01 -5.43
N LEU A 71 -0.45 6.81 -5.94
CA LEU A 71 -1.47 5.95 -5.35
C LEU A 71 -1.10 5.46 -3.94
N LEU A 72 0.16 5.07 -3.70
CA LEU A 72 0.64 4.71 -2.36
C LEU A 72 0.48 5.87 -1.37
N TRP A 73 0.76 7.11 -1.78
CA TRP A 73 0.56 8.30 -0.94
C TRP A 73 -0.92 8.51 -0.57
N ARG A 74 -1.84 8.31 -1.53
CA ARG A 74 -3.28 8.41 -1.27
C ARG A 74 -3.77 7.32 -0.31
N LEU A 75 -3.24 6.11 -0.44
CA LEU A 75 -3.51 5.00 0.46
C LEU A 75 -2.97 5.28 1.87
N GLU A 76 -1.75 5.80 1.96
CA GLU A 76 -1.12 6.14 3.25
C GLU A 76 -1.91 7.23 3.99
N LYS A 77 -2.34 8.28 3.28
CA LYS A 77 -3.22 9.31 3.85
C LYS A 77 -4.53 8.72 4.36
N SER A 78 -5.12 7.80 3.60
CA SER A 78 -6.35 7.08 3.96
C SER A 78 -6.18 6.21 5.21
N ILE A 79 -5.02 5.54 5.35
CA ILE A 79 -4.67 4.74 6.52
C ILE A 79 -4.47 5.64 7.74
N LYS A 80 -3.73 6.75 7.62
CA LYS A 80 -3.50 7.70 8.72
C LYS A 80 -4.81 8.26 9.27
N GLY A 81 -5.73 8.68 8.40
CA GLY A 81 -7.04 9.19 8.81
C GLY A 81 -7.86 8.15 9.56
N ARG A 82 -7.87 6.89 9.09
CA ARG A 82 -8.61 5.80 9.74
C ARG A 82 -7.96 5.33 11.04
N ARG A 83 -6.63 5.33 11.13
CA ARG A 83 -5.91 5.10 12.39
C ARG A 83 -6.28 6.15 13.44
N ALA A 84 -6.31 7.42 13.07
CA ALA A 84 -6.73 8.49 13.98
C ALA A 84 -8.17 8.28 14.47
N ARG A 85 -9.09 7.94 13.55
CA ARG A 85 -10.48 7.58 13.90
C ARG A 85 -10.54 6.38 14.86
N LEU A 86 -9.79 5.32 14.57
CA LEU A 86 -9.75 4.11 15.40
C LEU A 86 -9.23 4.42 16.81
N THR A 87 -8.19 5.25 16.92
CA THR A 87 -7.67 5.71 18.22
C THR A 87 -8.73 6.47 19.00
N HIS A 88 -9.51 7.33 18.34
CA HIS A 88 -10.60 8.05 18.98
C HIS A 88 -11.73 7.10 19.44
N ILE A 89 -12.12 6.12 18.61
CA ILE A 89 -13.16 5.14 18.98
C ILE A 89 -12.70 4.29 20.17
N ARG A 90 -11.43 3.87 20.19
CA ARG A 90 -10.87 3.11 21.32
C ARG A 90 -10.90 3.86 22.64
N GLY A 91 -10.70 5.18 22.60
CA GLY A 91 -10.82 6.03 23.78
C GLY A 91 -12.24 6.10 24.36
N SER A 92 -13.27 5.79 23.57
CA SER A 92 -14.68 5.79 23.98
C SER A 92 -15.23 4.41 24.37
N LEU A 93 -14.46 3.33 24.21
CA LEU A 93 -14.87 1.97 24.57
C LEU A 93 -14.51 1.64 26.03
N SER A 94 -15.12 0.59 26.59
CA SER A 94 -14.89 0.18 27.99
C SER A 94 -13.46 -0.27 28.24
N VAL A 95 -13.00 -0.13 29.50
CA VAL A 95 -11.67 -0.58 29.94
C VAL A 95 -11.51 -2.09 29.73
N GLU A 96 -12.55 -2.87 30.06
CA GLU A 96 -12.59 -4.32 29.84
C GLU A 96 -12.37 -4.71 28.37
N PHE A 97 -12.99 -3.98 27.43
CA PHE A 97 -12.78 -4.20 26.00
C PHE A 97 -11.34 -3.89 25.60
N ASN A 98 -10.78 -2.79 26.09
CA ASN A 98 -9.40 -2.40 25.80
C ASN A 98 -8.38 -3.39 26.39
N GLU A 99 -8.64 -3.92 27.58
CA GLU A 99 -7.82 -4.97 28.20
C GLU A 99 -7.89 -6.28 27.42
N ALA A 100 -9.10 -6.74 27.07
CA ALA A 100 -9.30 -7.95 26.26
C ALA A 100 -8.65 -7.83 24.87
N TRP A 101 -8.77 -6.65 24.25
CA TRP A 101 -8.10 -6.35 22.97
C TRP A 101 -6.57 -6.32 23.10
N GLY A 102 -6.05 -5.76 24.20
CA GLY A 102 -4.61 -5.71 24.50
C GLY A 102 -4.01 -7.09 24.76
N ALA A 103 -4.80 -8.01 25.32
CA ALA A 103 -4.42 -9.40 25.58
C ALA A 103 -4.45 -10.29 24.32
N MET A 104 -5.14 -9.87 23.26
CA MET A 104 -5.11 -10.57 21.98
C MET A 104 -3.69 -10.46 21.43
N ASN A 105 -3.00 -11.60 21.32
CA ASN A 105 -1.74 -11.67 20.58
C ASN A 105 -2.00 -11.03 19.23
N LYS A 106 -1.38 -9.87 19.00
CA LYS A 106 -1.31 -9.26 17.69
C LYS A 106 -0.44 -10.22 16.90
N GLU A 107 -1.02 -11.28 16.35
CA GLU A 107 -0.46 -11.96 15.20
C GLU A 107 -0.30 -10.87 14.16
N GLU A 108 0.87 -10.26 14.16
CA GLU A 108 1.15 -9.11 13.34
C GLU A 108 0.95 -9.59 11.90
N PRO A 109 -0.02 -9.04 11.16
CA PRO A 109 -0.19 -9.46 9.79
C PRO A 109 1.14 -9.20 9.09
N ILE A 110 1.63 -10.23 8.38
CA ILE A 110 2.88 -10.28 7.61
C ILE A 110 3.08 -9.03 6.71
N TYR A 111 2.01 -8.27 6.47
CA TYR A 111 1.91 -7.05 5.66
C TYR A 111 2.13 -5.72 6.43
N LEU A 112 2.76 -5.72 7.60
CA LEU A 112 3.20 -4.49 8.30
C LEU A 112 4.46 -3.87 7.68
N VAL A 113 4.59 -3.93 6.35
CA VAL A 113 5.69 -3.27 5.65
C VAL A 113 5.49 -1.75 5.75
N PRO A 114 6.48 -1.00 6.27
CA PRO A 114 6.35 0.45 6.37
C PRO A 114 6.21 1.07 4.98
N PHE A 115 5.40 2.12 4.88
CA PHE A 115 5.19 2.90 3.65
C PHE A 115 6.50 3.28 2.93
N TRP A 116 7.53 3.63 3.69
CA TRP A 116 8.84 3.98 3.14
C TRP A 116 9.50 2.81 2.40
N VAL A 117 9.38 1.59 2.92
CA VAL A 117 9.95 0.39 2.28
C VAL A 117 9.28 0.13 0.93
N LEU A 118 7.96 0.28 0.84
CA LEU A 118 7.23 0.16 -0.42
C LEU A 118 7.61 1.27 -1.43
N THR A 119 7.85 2.48 -0.94
CA THR A 119 8.27 3.59 -1.81
C THR A 119 9.70 3.38 -2.31
N PHE A 120 10.61 2.94 -1.44
CA PHE A 120 11.98 2.61 -1.82
C PHE A 120 12.06 1.44 -2.79
N SER A 121 11.24 0.39 -2.61
CA SER A 121 11.22 -0.73 -3.54
C SER A 121 10.77 -0.30 -4.95
N LEU A 122 9.79 0.60 -5.05
CA LEU A 122 9.38 1.18 -6.34
C LEU A 122 10.47 2.03 -6.98
N ALA A 123 11.16 2.85 -6.19
CA ALA A 123 12.25 3.70 -6.70
C ALA A 123 13.44 2.86 -7.18
N ILE A 124 13.85 1.85 -6.41
CA ILE A 124 14.91 0.91 -6.78
C ILE A 124 14.50 0.13 -8.03
N GLY A 125 13.28 -0.39 -8.07
CA GLY A 125 12.75 -1.12 -9.24
C GLY A 125 12.75 -0.26 -10.50
N CYS A 126 12.34 1.00 -10.40
CA CYS A 126 12.38 1.94 -11.52
C CYS A 126 13.82 2.20 -11.99
N SER A 127 14.75 2.46 -11.07
CA SER A 127 16.17 2.70 -11.38
C SER A 127 16.81 1.50 -12.07
N LEU A 128 16.57 0.29 -11.56
CA LEU A 128 17.06 -0.95 -12.17
C LEU A 128 16.48 -1.17 -13.56
N THR A 129 15.18 -0.87 -13.75
CA THR A 129 14.52 -0.98 -15.04
C THR A 129 15.09 0.01 -16.05
N CYS A 130 15.28 1.27 -15.65
CA CYS A 130 15.87 2.29 -16.53
C CYS A 130 17.31 1.91 -16.91
N TRP A 131 18.11 1.44 -15.95
CA TRP A 131 19.46 0.95 -16.22
C TRP A 131 19.47 -0.25 -17.17
N ALA A 132 18.55 -1.20 -17.00
CA ALA A 132 18.44 -2.38 -17.86
C ALA A 132 17.91 -2.05 -19.26
N LEU A 133 17.20 -0.93 -19.44
CA LEU A 133 16.65 -0.50 -20.73
C LEU A 133 17.65 0.27 -21.58
N ILE A 134 18.52 1.07 -20.96
CA ILE A 134 19.66 1.72 -21.62
C ILE A 134 20.63 0.67 -22.19
#